data_AF-A0A8H3HWX2-F1
#
_entry.id   AF-A0A8H3HWX2-F1
#
_cell.length_a   1.000
_cell.length_b   1.000
_cell.length_c   1.000
_cell.angle_alpha   90.00
_cell.angle_beta   90.00
_cell.angle_gamma   90.00
#
_symmetry.space_group_name_H-M   'P 1'
#
loop_
_entity.id
_entity.type
_entity.pdbx_description
1 polymer ?
#
loop_
_entity_poly.entity_id
_entity_poly.type
_entity_poly.pdbx_seq_one_letter_code
_entity_poly.pdbx_strand_id
1 'polypeptide(L)'
;MENFPGPRFSTPEDLCLLKEVLASNAIDALTSEGSTSPMSVQQIHAHLKSLESFSSSGDAHQTYAVARLWKLILQSRIINKYGTPEARLDRFITITDSPPVFASSYASIAKLTLNRPNAQLGRCSRAWADRIAYIEEWRQDEIINEREGKQIMTLFCVLVIASLPTSKQ
;
A
#
# COMPACT_ATOMS: atom_id res chain seq x y z
N MET A 1 -1.87 -4.91 34.90
CA MET A 1 -1.12 -5.76 33.95
C MET A 1 -1.78 -5.60 32.60
N GLU A 2 -1.15 -4.88 31.69
CA GLU A 2 -1.58 -4.77 30.30
C GLU A 2 -1.52 -6.16 29.63
N ASN A 3 -2.50 -6.46 28.78
CA ASN A 3 -2.67 -7.74 28.07
C ASN A 3 -1.56 -7.96 27.02
N PHE A 4 -0.30 -8.07 27.44
CA PHE A 4 0.79 -8.41 26.55
C PHE A 4 0.84 -9.93 26.34
N PRO A 5 1.13 -10.40 25.11
CA PRO A 5 1.43 -11.80 24.88
C PRO A 5 2.56 -12.21 25.84
N GLY A 6 2.42 -13.41 26.42
CA GLY A 6 3.20 -13.86 27.58
C GLY A 6 4.72 -13.71 27.43
N PRO A 7 5.46 -13.75 28.55
CA PRO A 7 6.82 -13.21 28.68
C PRO A 7 7.95 -13.92 27.89
N ARG A 8 7.66 -14.85 26.97
CA ARG A 8 8.68 -15.73 26.35
C ARG A 8 8.41 -16.09 24.89
N PHE A 9 8.08 -15.13 24.03
CA PHE A 9 7.92 -15.45 22.59
C PHE A 9 9.15 -15.14 21.75
N SER A 10 10.06 -14.26 22.17
CA SER A 10 11.22 -13.88 21.35
C SER A 10 12.47 -14.63 21.80
N THR A 11 12.70 -15.82 21.24
CA THR A 11 14.04 -16.41 21.30
C THR A 11 15.01 -15.64 20.39
N PRO A 12 16.32 -15.66 20.63
CA PRO A 12 17.30 -15.11 19.69
C PRO A 12 17.14 -15.65 18.26
N GLU A 13 16.74 -16.91 18.12
CA GLU A 13 16.46 -17.57 16.86
C GLU A 13 15.25 -16.96 16.15
N ASP A 14 14.15 -16.68 16.87
CA ASP A 14 12.96 -16.04 16.31
C ASP A 14 13.24 -14.62 15.80
N LEU A 15 14.11 -13.89 16.52
CA LEU A 15 14.54 -12.56 16.11
C LEU A 15 15.42 -12.61 14.85
N CYS A 16 16.32 -13.60 14.77
CA CYS A 16 17.15 -13.83 13.58
C CYS A 16 16.28 -14.12 12.37
N LEU A 17 15.33 -15.07 12.50
CA LEU A 17 14.40 -15.42 11.45
C LEU A 17 13.53 -14.23 11.01
N LEU A 18 13.06 -13.41 11.96
CA LEU A 18 12.30 -12.20 11.61
C LEU A 18 13.13 -11.23 10.77
N LYS A 19 14.41 -11.03 11.12
CA LYS A 19 15.31 -10.15 10.36
C LYS A 19 15.54 -10.68 8.94
N GLU A 20 15.73 -11.98 8.78
CA GLU A 20 15.88 -12.62 7.46
C GLU A 20 14.62 -12.46 6.60
N VAL A 21 13.44 -12.67 7.18
CA VAL A 21 12.16 -12.49 6.49
C VAL A 21 11.92 -11.03 6.11
N LEU A 22 12.29 -10.09 6.97
CA LEU A 22 12.23 -8.67 6.65
C LEU A 22 13.18 -8.33 5.49
N ALA A 23 14.42 -8.85 5.51
CA ALA A 23 15.38 -8.66 4.43
C ALA A 23 14.86 -9.25 3.10
N SER A 24 14.25 -10.45 3.10
CA SER A 24 13.66 -11.02 1.88
C SER A 24 12.51 -10.16 1.35
N ASN A 25 11.67 -9.61 2.23
CA ASN A 25 10.60 -8.71 1.83
C ASN A 25 11.12 -7.39 1.26
N ALA A 26 12.26 -6.88 1.77
CA ALA A 26 12.91 -5.70 1.22
C ALA A 26 13.41 -5.96 -0.21
N ILE A 27 13.99 -7.13 -0.46
CA ILE A 27 14.41 -7.54 -1.81
C ILE A 27 13.19 -7.61 -2.73
N ASP A 28 12.12 -8.30 -2.33
CA ASP A 28 10.86 -8.36 -3.09
C ASP A 28 10.36 -6.96 -3.48
N ALA A 29 10.28 -6.05 -2.49
CA ALA A 29 9.84 -4.67 -2.68
C ALA A 29 10.78 -3.83 -3.56
N LEU A 30 12.09 -4.11 -3.58
CA LEU A 30 13.06 -3.42 -4.43
C LEU A 30 13.06 -3.97 -5.88
N THR A 31 12.75 -5.25 -6.04
CA THR A 31 12.89 -5.94 -7.33
C THR A 31 11.60 -5.98 -8.16
N SER A 32 10.44 -5.72 -7.55
CA SER A 32 9.15 -5.82 -8.22
C SER A 32 8.21 -4.67 -7.86
N GLU A 33 7.67 -3.99 -8.88
CA GLU A 33 6.55 -3.04 -8.70
C GLU A 33 5.28 -3.74 -8.20
N GLY A 34 5.17 -5.04 -8.46
CA GLY A 34 4.10 -5.93 -8.04
C GLY A 34 4.37 -6.67 -6.72
N SER A 35 5.31 -6.17 -5.90
CA SER A 35 5.70 -6.79 -4.64
C SER A 35 4.51 -7.18 -3.76
N THR A 36 4.65 -8.32 -3.10
CA THR A 36 3.68 -8.86 -2.13
C THR A 36 4.05 -8.50 -0.69
N SER A 37 5.17 -7.80 -0.49
CA SER A 37 5.60 -7.28 0.80
C SER A 37 4.50 -6.43 1.44
N PRO A 38 4.19 -6.62 2.74
CA PRO A 38 3.21 -5.80 3.44
C PRO A 38 3.72 -4.40 3.81
N MET A 39 4.99 -4.09 3.51
CA MET A 39 5.67 -2.88 3.96
C MET A 39 6.58 -2.33 2.87
N SER A 40 6.78 -1.01 2.88
CA SER A 40 7.76 -0.36 2.02
C SER A 40 9.19 -0.65 2.48
N VAL A 41 10.15 -0.51 1.57
CA VAL A 41 11.58 -0.68 1.86
C VAL A 41 12.03 0.21 3.01
N GLN A 42 11.53 1.44 3.08
CA GLN A 42 11.87 2.40 4.14
C GLN A 42 11.35 1.93 5.51
N GLN A 43 10.11 1.40 5.56
CA GLN A 43 9.54 0.83 6.78
C GLN A 43 10.34 -0.39 7.23
N ILE A 44 10.70 -1.28 6.30
CA ILE A 44 11.50 -2.47 6.61
C ILE A 44 12.86 -2.08 7.18
N HIS A 45 13.58 -1.14 6.57
CA HIS A 45 14.85 -0.64 7.11
C HIS A 45 14.70 -0.02 8.50
N ALA A 46 13.63 0.75 8.75
CA ALA A 46 13.36 1.32 10.07
C ALA A 46 13.10 0.24 11.12
N HIS A 47 12.39 -0.84 10.75
CA HIS A 47 12.15 -1.98 11.63
C HIS A 47 13.43 -2.77 11.88
N LEU A 48 14.23 -3.08 10.87
CA LEU A 48 15.52 -3.78 11.02
C LEU A 48 16.44 -3.02 11.98
N LYS A 49 16.60 -1.70 11.79
CA LYS A 49 17.37 -0.85 12.68
C LYS A 49 16.84 -0.86 14.12
N SER A 50 15.52 -0.92 14.29
CA SER A 50 14.91 -1.01 15.62
C SER A 50 15.15 -2.38 16.27
N LEU A 51 15.20 -3.47 15.49
CA LEU A 51 15.49 -4.82 15.97
C LEU A 51 16.98 -5.05 16.26
N GLU A 52 17.88 -4.16 15.83
CA GLU A 52 19.31 -4.18 16.20
C GLU A 52 19.53 -3.79 17.67
N SER A 53 18.66 -2.96 18.24
CA SER A 53 18.77 -2.53 19.64
C SER A 53 18.13 -3.48 20.65
N PHE A 54 17.51 -4.57 20.18
CA PHE A 54 16.82 -5.54 21.05
C PHE A 54 17.84 -6.39 21.80
N SER A 55 17.58 -6.66 23.08
CA SER A 55 18.47 -7.46 23.90
C SER A 55 18.24 -8.94 23.67
N SER A 56 19.29 -9.76 23.79
CA SER A 56 19.18 -11.22 23.71
C SER A 56 18.32 -11.83 24.83
N SER A 57 18.14 -11.10 25.93
CA SER A 57 17.31 -11.51 27.06
C SER A 57 15.82 -11.34 26.85
N GLY A 58 15.39 -10.49 25.89
CA GLY A 58 13.99 -10.22 25.54
C GLY A 58 13.14 -9.64 26.69
N ASP A 59 12.52 -8.49 26.49
CA ASP A 59 11.48 -7.98 27.41
C ASP A 59 10.06 -8.11 26.81
N ALA A 60 9.04 -7.77 27.60
CA ALA A 60 7.63 -7.85 27.18
C ALA A 60 7.31 -6.93 25.99
N HIS A 61 7.95 -5.76 25.88
CA HIS A 61 7.76 -4.82 24.79
C HIS A 61 8.43 -5.31 23.50
N GLN A 62 9.63 -5.89 23.61
CA GLN A 62 10.33 -6.54 22.49
C GLN A 62 9.51 -7.73 21.96
N THR A 63 8.99 -8.55 22.87
CA THR A 63 8.08 -9.66 22.55
C THR A 63 6.85 -9.18 21.78
N TYR A 64 6.24 -8.10 22.26
CA TYR A 64 5.08 -7.50 21.60
C TYR A 64 5.39 -6.93 20.21
N ALA A 65 6.52 -6.23 20.06
CA ALA A 65 6.94 -5.65 18.80
C ALA A 65 7.20 -6.75 17.75
N VAL A 66 7.93 -7.81 18.13
CA VAL A 66 8.17 -8.99 17.30
C VAL A 66 6.86 -9.65 16.88
N ALA A 67 5.93 -9.87 17.83
CA ALA A 67 4.62 -10.46 17.53
C ALA A 67 3.80 -9.61 16.54
N ARG A 68 3.88 -8.28 16.63
CA ARG A 68 3.20 -7.37 15.69
C ARG A 68 3.76 -7.46 14.28
N LEU A 69 5.08 -7.51 14.13
CA LEU A 69 5.72 -7.66 12.83
C LEU A 69 5.38 -9.02 12.21
N TRP A 70 5.42 -10.09 13.00
CA TRP A 70 5.00 -11.42 12.54
C TRP A 70 3.54 -11.47 12.12
N LYS A 71 2.63 -10.85 12.89
CA LYS A 71 1.22 -10.76 12.51
C LYS A 71 1.06 -10.16 11.12
N LEU A 72 1.75 -9.04 10.85
CA LEU A 72 1.68 -8.36 9.56
C LEU A 72 2.20 -9.24 8.41
N ILE A 73 3.35 -9.89 8.62
CA ILE A 73 3.93 -10.83 7.66
C ILE A 73 2.97 -12.01 7.38
N LEU A 74 2.42 -12.62 8.44
CA LEU A 74 1.51 -13.75 8.31
C LEU A 74 0.22 -13.37 7.58
N GLN A 75 -0.33 -12.20 7.87
CA GLN A 75 -1.50 -11.69 7.15
C GLN A 75 -1.21 -11.52 5.65
N SER A 76 -0.08 -10.93 5.28
CA SER A 76 0.33 -10.85 3.86
C SER A 76 0.48 -12.25 3.25
N ARG A 77 1.14 -13.18 3.93
CA ARG A 77 1.33 -14.55 3.40
C ARG A 77 0.02 -15.28 3.18
N ILE A 78 -0.93 -15.17 4.12
CA ILE A 78 -2.27 -15.76 3.98
C ILE A 78 -2.99 -15.19 2.76
N ILE A 79 -2.99 -13.87 2.64
CA ILE A 79 -3.63 -13.15 1.54
C ILE A 79 -3.03 -13.53 0.18
N ASN A 80 -1.71 -13.66 0.12
CA ASN A 80 -0.97 -14.01 -1.10
C ASN A 80 -0.86 -15.54 -1.31
N LYS A 81 -1.56 -16.35 -0.52
CA LYS A 81 -1.59 -17.82 -0.58
C LYS A 81 -0.19 -18.45 -0.59
N TYR A 82 0.73 -17.87 0.18
CA TYR A 82 2.13 -18.27 0.21
C TYR A 82 2.28 -19.76 0.57
N GLY A 83 3.16 -20.47 -0.14
CA GLY A 83 3.39 -21.91 0.07
C GLY A 83 2.33 -22.84 -0.54
N THR A 84 1.37 -22.31 -1.29
CA THR A 84 0.39 -23.11 -2.05
C THR A 84 0.69 -23.05 -3.56
N PRO A 85 0.13 -23.98 -4.37
CA PRO A 85 0.24 -23.91 -5.83
C PRO A 85 -0.37 -22.63 -6.45
N GLU A 86 -1.25 -21.95 -5.72
CA GLU A 86 -1.92 -20.71 -6.12
C GLU A 86 -1.26 -19.46 -5.52
N ALA A 87 -0.02 -19.58 -5.03
CA ALA A 87 0.71 -18.45 -4.44
C ALA A 87 0.88 -17.31 -5.46
N ARG A 88 0.62 -16.08 -5.01
CA ARG A 88 0.85 -14.89 -5.82
C ARG A 88 2.33 -14.56 -5.84
N LEU A 89 2.89 -14.50 -7.04
CA LEU A 89 4.22 -13.92 -7.25
C LEU A 89 4.15 -12.39 -7.43
N ASP A 90 3.01 -11.89 -7.89
CA ASP A 90 2.78 -10.48 -8.17
C ASP A 90 1.35 -10.11 -7.77
N ARG A 91 1.20 -8.98 -7.07
CA ARG A 91 -0.10 -8.45 -6.60
C ARG A 91 -1.04 -8.02 -7.73
N PHE A 92 -0.54 -7.80 -8.94
CA PHE A 92 -1.35 -7.43 -10.09
C PHE A 92 -1.94 -8.64 -10.81
N ILE A 93 -1.47 -9.86 -10.49
CA ILE A 93 -2.09 -11.09 -10.97
C ILE A 93 -3.46 -11.22 -10.29
N THR A 94 -4.51 -11.11 -11.09
CA THR A 94 -5.90 -11.21 -10.64
C THR A 94 -6.22 -12.67 -10.35
N ILE A 95 -6.59 -13.00 -9.10
CA ILE A 95 -7.02 -14.36 -8.74
C ILE A 95 -8.52 -14.56 -9.04
N THR A 96 -9.28 -13.45 -9.13
CA THR A 96 -10.72 -13.50 -9.39
C THR A 96 -11.02 -13.30 -10.88
N ASP A 97 -11.78 -14.20 -11.48
CA ASP A 97 -12.16 -14.18 -12.91
C ASP A 97 -13.00 -12.96 -13.34
N SER A 98 -13.36 -12.04 -12.43
CA SER A 98 -14.24 -10.90 -12.72
C SER A 98 -13.95 -9.68 -11.85
N PRO A 99 -13.01 -8.79 -12.25
CA PRO A 99 -12.85 -7.51 -11.56
C PRO A 99 -14.12 -6.66 -11.72
N PRO A 100 -14.54 -5.89 -10.69
CA PRO A 100 -15.72 -5.05 -10.78
C PRO A 100 -15.55 -3.97 -11.86
N VAL A 101 -16.40 -4.00 -12.88
CA VAL A 101 -16.42 -3.01 -13.95
C VAL A 101 -17.32 -1.84 -13.52
N PHE A 102 -16.72 -0.72 -13.16
CA PHE A 102 -17.44 0.52 -12.87
C PHE A 102 -17.83 1.22 -14.19
N ALA A 103 -19.03 0.95 -14.72
CA ALA A 103 -19.52 1.65 -15.90
C ALA A 103 -21.04 1.94 -15.84
N SER A 104 -21.41 3.21 -15.95
CA SER A 104 -22.49 3.66 -16.86
C SER A 104 -22.64 5.20 -16.97
N SER A 105 -22.22 6.02 -15.99
CA SER A 105 -22.33 7.50 -16.07
C SER A 105 -21.01 8.26 -15.82
N TYR A 106 -20.06 7.65 -15.11
CA TYR A 106 -18.74 8.22 -14.83
C TYR A 106 -17.88 8.48 -16.07
N ALA A 107 -18.05 7.70 -17.14
CA ALA A 107 -17.27 7.84 -18.38
C ALA A 107 -17.50 9.18 -19.09
N SER A 108 -18.71 9.76 -18.98
CA SER A 108 -19.02 11.06 -19.58
C SER A 108 -18.38 12.21 -18.82
N ILE A 109 -18.37 12.13 -17.48
CA ILE A 109 -17.65 13.08 -16.61
C ILE A 109 -16.13 12.94 -16.84
N ALA A 110 -15.63 11.72 -17.05
CA ALA A 110 -14.22 11.47 -17.34
C ALA A 110 -13.73 12.24 -18.57
N LYS A 111 -14.52 12.33 -19.64
CA LYS A 111 -14.18 13.09 -20.85
C LYS A 111 -14.01 14.59 -20.57
N LEU A 112 -14.87 15.18 -19.74
CA LEU A 112 -14.78 16.60 -19.33
C LEU A 112 -13.51 16.89 -18.51
N THR A 113 -13.01 15.89 -17.80
CA THR A 113 -11.78 15.96 -17.00
C THR A 113 -10.55 15.38 -17.71
N LEU A 114 -10.51 15.43 -19.06
CA LEU A 114 -9.38 14.95 -19.87
C LEU A 114 -9.03 13.47 -19.63
N ASN A 115 -10.04 12.64 -19.43
CA ASN A 115 -9.92 11.19 -19.20
C ASN A 115 -9.16 10.79 -17.92
N ARG A 116 -8.85 11.75 -17.03
CA ARG A 116 -8.15 11.50 -15.75
C ARG A 116 -8.87 10.51 -14.81
N PRO A 117 -10.21 10.48 -14.73
CA PRO A 117 -10.91 9.52 -13.88
C PRO A 117 -10.69 8.05 -14.28
N ASN A 118 -10.42 7.76 -15.55
CA ASN A 118 -10.07 6.40 -15.98
C ASN A 118 -8.66 6.01 -15.50
N ALA A 119 -7.70 6.92 -15.58
CA ALA A 119 -6.37 6.71 -15.01
C ALA A 119 -6.44 6.53 -13.49
N GLN A 120 -7.31 7.30 -12.82
CA GLN A 120 -7.53 7.18 -11.38
C GLN A 120 -8.24 5.89 -10.98
N LEU A 121 -9.25 5.45 -11.73
CA LEU A 121 -9.87 4.13 -11.52
C LEU A 121 -8.85 3.01 -11.64
N GLY A 122 -7.93 3.09 -12.61
CA GLY A 122 -6.84 2.13 -12.75
C GLY A 122 -5.77 2.20 -11.65
N ARG A 123 -5.62 3.34 -10.97
CA ARG A 123 -4.78 3.47 -9.77
C ARG A 123 -5.50 2.90 -8.54
N CYS A 124 -6.76 3.28 -8.33
CA CYS A 124 -7.59 2.75 -7.26
C CYS A 124 -7.77 1.23 -7.35
N SER A 125 -7.91 0.65 -8.55
CA SER A 125 -7.98 -0.81 -8.72
C SER A 125 -6.68 -1.52 -8.39
N ARG A 126 -5.53 -0.83 -8.57
CA ARG A 126 -4.20 -1.33 -8.20
C ARG A 126 -3.92 -1.19 -6.71
N ALA A 127 -4.32 -0.06 -6.11
CA ALA A 127 -4.26 0.15 -4.66
C ALA A 127 -5.27 -0.73 -3.89
N TRP A 128 -6.31 -1.21 -4.57
CA TRP A 128 -7.36 -2.07 -4.05
C TRP A 128 -7.44 -3.41 -4.81
N ALA A 129 -6.29 -4.07 -4.98
CA ALA A 129 -6.23 -5.38 -5.62
C ALA A 129 -6.80 -6.45 -4.67
N ASP A 130 -7.74 -7.27 -5.15
CA ASP A 130 -8.31 -8.43 -4.44
C ASP A 130 -8.79 -8.15 -3.00
N ARG A 131 -9.45 -7.00 -2.77
CA ARG A 131 -9.97 -6.53 -1.46
C ARG A 131 -8.89 -6.21 -0.42
N ILE A 132 -7.66 -6.03 -0.85
CA ILE A 132 -6.54 -5.62 0.00
C ILE A 132 -6.25 -4.16 -0.33
N ALA A 133 -6.46 -3.27 0.65
CA ALA A 133 -6.07 -1.88 0.51
C ALA A 133 -4.58 -1.75 0.86
N TYR A 134 -3.75 -1.50 -0.15
CA TYR A 134 -2.35 -1.18 0.09
C TYR A 134 -2.25 0.29 0.53
N ILE A 135 -1.99 0.50 1.83
CA ILE A 135 -2.12 1.80 2.49
C ILE A 135 -1.15 2.84 1.91
N GLU A 136 0.05 2.43 1.50
CA GLU A 136 1.05 3.36 0.97
C GLU A 136 0.64 3.86 -0.42
N GLU A 137 0.24 2.95 -1.31
CA GLU A 137 -0.27 3.24 -2.64
C GLU A 137 -1.53 4.10 -2.56
N TRP A 138 -2.42 3.80 -1.62
CA TRP A 138 -3.60 4.60 -1.36
C TRP A 138 -3.26 6.04 -0.93
N ARG A 139 -2.26 6.20 -0.05
CA ARG A 139 -1.79 7.52 0.40
C ARG A 139 -1.12 8.29 -0.74
N GLN A 140 -0.31 7.63 -1.57
CA GLN A 140 0.28 8.26 -2.76
C GLN A 140 -0.81 8.70 -3.74
N ASP A 141 -1.81 7.85 -3.98
CA ASP A 141 -2.95 8.15 -4.83
C ASP A 141 -3.77 9.35 -4.32
N GLU A 142 -3.98 9.45 -3.00
CA GLU A 142 -4.66 10.59 -2.37
C GLU A 142 -3.93 11.91 -2.65
N ILE A 143 -2.61 11.94 -2.45
CA ILE A 143 -1.77 13.13 -2.71
C ILE A 143 -1.81 13.53 -4.19
N ILE A 144 -1.70 12.55 -5.09
CA ILE A 144 -1.77 12.78 -6.54
C ILE A 144 -3.14 13.34 -6.92
N ASN A 145 -4.21 12.76 -6.38
CA ASN A 145 -5.58 13.18 -6.67
C ASN A 145 -5.85 14.62 -6.20
N GLU A 146 -5.40 15.01 -5.01
CA GLU A 146 -5.52 16.40 -4.54
C GLU A 146 -4.82 17.39 -5.46
N ARG A 147 -3.62 17.04 -5.93
CA ARG A 147 -2.86 17.88 -6.87
C ARG A 147 -3.58 17.98 -8.22
N GLU A 148 -4.02 16.85 -8.78
CA GLU A 148 -4.73 16.79 -10.05
C GLU A 148 -6.05 17.59 -9.98
N GLY A 149 -6.78 17.50 -8.86
CA GLY A 149 -8.00 18.26 -8.62
C GLY A 149 -7.77 19.77 -8.59
N LYS A 150 -6.71 20.23 -7.90
CA LYS A 150 -6.33 21.66 -7.90
C LYS A 150 -6.02 22.17 -9.31
N GLN A 151 -5.30 21.39 -10.12
CA GLN A 151 -5.00 21.77 -11.51
C GLN A 151 -6.26 21.91 -12.38
N ILE A 152 -7.20 20.96 -12.26
CA ILE A 152 -8.47 21.02 -12.99
C ILE A 152 -9.24 22.29 -12.60
N MET A 153 -9.28 22.62 -11.31
CA MET A 153 -9.97 23.82 -10.86
C MET A 153 -9.31 25.11 -11.35
N THR A 154 -7.99 25.18 -11.35
CA THR A 154 -7.28 26.32 -11.95
C THR A 154 -7.60 26.46 -13.44
N LEU A 155 -7.56 25.38 -14.21
CA LEU A 155 -7.87 25.41 -15.65
C LEU A 155 -9.32 25.82 -15.90
N PHE A 156 -10.26 25.32 -15.10
CA PHE A 156 -11.66 25.72 -15.18
C PHE A 156 -11.84 27.21 -14.89
N CYS A 157 -11.21 27.74 -13.83
CA CYS A 157 -11.23 29.17 -13.51
C CYS A 157 -10.65 30.02 -14.65
N VAL A 158 -9.52 29.60 -15.26
CA VAL A 158 -8.93 30.31 -16.41
C VAL A 158 -9.88 30.33 -17.59
N LEU A 159 -10.52 29.20 -17.91
CA LEU A 159 -11.49 29.13 -19.01
C LEU A 159 -12.74 29.99 -18.74
N VAL A 160 -13.25 30.02 -17.51
CA VAL A 160 -14.35 30.89 -17.11
C VAL A 160 -13.96 32.36 -17.25
N ILE A 161 -12.78 32.75 -16.76
CA ILE A 161 -12.27 34.12 -16.86
C ILE A 161 -12.05 34.53 -18.33
N ALA A 162 -11.49 33.64 -19.15
CA ALA A 162 -11.24 33.89 -20.58
C ALA A 162 -12.52 33.92 -21.43
N SER A 163 -13.60 33.28 -20.95
CA SER A 163 -14.92 33.28 -21.61
C SER A 163 -15.84 34.39 -21.10
N LEU A 164 -15.45 35.14 -20.06
CA LEU A 164 -16.12 36.39 -19.72
C LEU A 164 -15.97 37.34 -20.90
N PRO A 165 -17.08 37.85 -21.47
CA PRO A 165 -16.99 38.81 -22.55
C PRO A 165 -16.20 40.01 -22.03
N THR A 166 -15.16 40.42 -22.76
CA THR A 166 -14.54 41.73 -22.56
C THR A 166 -15.61 42.77 -22.88
N SER A 167 -16.34 43.20 -21.86
CA SER A 167 -17.30 44.28 -21.98
C SER A 167 -16.50 45.56 -22.23
N LYS A 168 -16.36 45.87 -23.52
CA LYS A 168 -16.16 47.17 -24.16
C LYS A 168 -15.61 48.29 -23.26
N GLN A 169 -14.42 48.77 -23.62
CA GLN A 169 -14.18 50.21 -23.78
C GLN A 169 -13.84 50.46 -25.23
#